data_AF-A0A354JT47-F1
#
_entry.id   AF-A0A354JT47-F1
#
_cell.length_a   1.000
_cell.length_b   1.000
_cell.length_c   1.000
_cell.angle_alpha   90.00
_cell.angle_beta   90.00
_cell.angle_gamma   90.00
#
_symmetry.space_group_name_H-M   'P 1'
#
loop_
_entity.id
_entity.type
_entity.pdbx_description
1 polymer ?
#
loop_
_entity_poly.entity_id
_entity_poly.type
_entity_poly.pdbx_seq_one_letter_code
_entity_poly.pdbx_strand_id
1 'polypeptide(L)'
;MTKPLKGKPASKLSPENYIRQRARTLPVYKCLVNNNWQESKMANVVIARKHVNGNVTFGLYLVDLLCLGVKDTLFAFNIPLREFEDFVLRLEGKFEELEFDKIDYALAHNIVYAGVDFATEIGFKPHPDFNKTTRFILEEDDENVELIEVECGYKGQPAVFMGDENRKECLSIIAQLDHSVGKGNYKVFDLNKLDKYEADELPDEYTPEQFEEDKKTFKKGFKNFKKLNSDELTNMIEVSERLFYHLIDDSKFDEEYNKIAEKLDITVLYNEIPDEFLGVPTNTITDADWVKTTLLDAFNNYTDDEKCKKLYTDLMRIHPDIPAVGVLDLFLSTELENDAYIKLLEKYRAKFPNYKLFDIIKHYSVVSRDEAFDAEILGREIEISDFFGERTSLFWIEMDHFTTLYSFLTLLQADPAQIGALYDFLNEDYIPEGVSIAGKYSSLIFMMDFVNKNLSATKHGLFSKHSSFINSK
;
A
#
# COMPACT_ATOMS: atom_id res chain seq x y z
N MET A 1 40.87 8.72 62.12
CA MET A 1 39.86 9.12 61.13
C MET A 1 40.56 9.75 59.94
N THR A 2 40.49 9.12 58.78
CA THR A 2 40.81 9.72 57.49
C THR A 2 39.78 9.18 56.50
N LYS A 3 38.81 10.02 56.13
CA LYS A 3 37.76 9.69 55.16
C LYS A 3 38.39 9.60 53.76
N PRO A 4 38.06 8.59 52.94
CA PRO A 4 38.43 8.59 51.54
C PRO A 4 37.56 9.58 50.77
N LEU A 5 38.19 10.29 49.82
CA LEU A 5 37.55 11.24 48.90
C LEU A 5 36.52 10.52 48.03
N LYS A 6 35.28 11.02 48.03
CA LYS A 6 34.23 10.59 47.09
C LYS A 6 34.66 10.94 45.66
N GLY A 7 35.01 9.92 44.87
CA GLY A 7 35.08 10.05 43.42
C GLY A 7 33.70 10.46 42.88
N LYS A 8 33.66 11.49 42.04
CA LYS A 8 32.45 11.86 41.30
C LYS A 8 32.02 10.66 40.44
N PRO A 9 30.74 10.25 40.43
CA PRO A 9 30.27 9.24 39.50
C PRO A 9 30.44 9.78 38.07
N ALA A 10 31.08 9.02 37.19
CA ALA A 10 31.16 9.33 35.77
C ALA A 10 29.72 9.44 35.23
N SER A 11 29.30 10.63 34.79
CA SER A 11 27.96 10.82 34.25
C SER A 11 27.82 10.00 32.98
N LYS A 12 26.90 9.03 32.94
CA LYS A 12 26.49 8.39 31.70
C LYS A 12 25.94 9.50 30.78
N LEU A 13 26.52 9.65 29.59
CA LEU A 13 26.00 10.57 28.56
C LEU A 13 24.54 10.17 28.24
N SER A 14 23.67 11.16 27.98
CA SER A 14 22.35 10.87 27.41
C SER A 14 22.50 10.27 26.00
N PRO A 15 21.51 9.53 25.49
CA PRO A 15 21.53 8.99 24.14
C PRO A 15 21.91 10.03 23.06
N GLU A 16 21.29 11.22 23.11
CA GLU A 16 21.53 12.30 22.15
C GLU A 16 22.95 12.86 22.27
N ASN A 17 23.44 13.05 23.50
CA ASN A 17 24.80 13.53 23.73
C ASN A 17 25.85 12.48 23.33
N TYR A 18 25.54 11.19 23.49
CA TYR A 18 26.38 10.13 22.95
C TYR A 18 26.39 10.22 21.43
N ILE A 19 25.24 10.31 20.77
CA ILE A 19 25.15 10.36 19.31
C ILE A 19 25.96 11.54 18.76
N ARG A 20 25.78 12.75 19.31
CA ARG A 20 26.53 13.96 18.94
C ARG A 20 28.05 13.81 19.04
N GLN A 21 28.54 13.07 20.03
CA GLN A 21 29.97 13.02 20.34
C GLN A 21 30.67 11.76 19.85
N ARG A 22 29.94 10.67 19.63
CA ARG A 22 30.52 9.32 19.50
C ARG A 22 29.89 8.44 18.43
N ALA A 23 28.73 8.75 17.86
CA ALA A 23 28.10 7.84 16.90
C ALA A 23 28.99 7.54 15.68
N ARG A 24 29.71 8.53 15.14
CA ARG A 24 30.68 8.35 14.04
C ARG A 24 31.83 7.38 14.34
N THR A 25 32.18 7.21 15.62
CA THR A 25 33.24 6.25 16.02
C THR A 25 32.78 4.79 15.94
N LEU A 26 31.48 4.55 15.82
CA LEU A 26 30.92 3.21 15.67
C LEU A 26 31.00 2.77 14.20
N PRO A 27 31.39 1.52 13.92
CA PRO A 27 31.37 0.99 12.56
C PRO A 27 29.94 0.94 12.01
N VAL A 28 29.79 1.29 10.74
CA VAL A 28 28.54 1.11 9.99
C VAL A 28 28.23 -0.39 9.92
N TYR A 29 26.97 -0.73 10.19
CA TYR A 29 26.46 -2.10 10.22
C TYR A 29 25.58 -2.42 9.02
N LYS A 30 24.54 -1.60 8.79
CA LYS A 30 23.53 -1.83 7.77
C LYS A 30 22.96 -0.49 7.31
N CYS A 31 22.77 -0.35 6.00
CA CYS A 31 22.06 0.76 5.40
C CYS A 31 20.94 0.21 4.53
N LEU A 32 19.78 0.85 4.55
CA LEU A 32 18.59 0.44 3.81
C LEU A 32 17.92 1.66 3.18
N VAL A 33 17.21 1.46 2.06
CA VAL A 33 16.32 2.44 1.44
C VAL A 33 15.11 1.74 0.83
N ASN A 34 13.93 2.37 0.79
CA ASN A 34 12.76 1.82 0.08
C ASN A 34 13.02 1.70 -1.44
N ASN A 35 12.58 0.63 -2.08
CA ASN A 35 12.91 0.25 -3.47
C ASN A 35 12.50 1.28 -4.54
N ASN A 36 11.43 2.04 -4.32
CA ASN A 36 10.85 3.01 -5.27
C ASN A 36 11.32 4.46 -5.03
N TRP A 37 12.40 4.66 -4.26
CA TRP A 37 12.86 5.99 -3.89
C TRP A 37 13.32 6.84 -5.08
N GLN A 38 13.84 6.21 -6.15
CA GLN A 38 14.26 6.94 -7.35
C GLN A 38 13.07 7.52 -8.12
N GLU A 39 11.98 6.76 -8.23
CA GLU A 39 10.77 7.14 -8.97
C GLU A 39 9.90 8.09 -8.15
N SER A 40 9.60 7.73 -6.89
CA SER A 40 8.78 8.55 -5.99
C SER A 40 9.48 9.82 -5.54
N LYS A 41 10.83 9.85 -5.62
CA LYS A 41 11.69 10.89 -5.04
C LYS A 41 11.42 11.09 -3.54
N MET A 42 10.91 10.06 -2.88
CA MET A 42 10.68 10.00 -1.43
C MET A 42 11.47 8.81 -0.87
N ALA A 43 12.53 9.11 -0.12
CA ALA A 43 13.46 8.10 0.37
C ALA A 43 13.35 7.94 1.89
N ASN A 44 13.00 6.75 2.35
CA ASN A 44 13.13 6.30 3.72
C ASN A 44 14.50 5.63 3.88
N VAL A 45 15.48 6.35 4.43
CA VAL A 45 16.85 5.84 4.56
C VAL A 45 17.12 5.41 6.01
N VAL A 46 17.54 4.17 6.21
CA VAL A 46 18.01 3.68 7.52
C VAL A 46 19.53 3.60 7.51
N ILE A 47 20.19 4.14 8.53
CA ILE A 47 21.64 3.99 8.74
C ILE A 47 21.86 3.47 10.15
N ALA A 48 22.40 2.26 10.26
CA ALA A 48 22.68 1.58 11.52
C ALA A 48 24.18 1.43 11.78
N ARG A 49 24.62 1.65 13.01
CA ARG A 49 26.00 1.46 13.49
C ARG A 49 26.05 0.52 14.69
N LYS A 50 27.09 -0.31 14.76
CA LYS A 50 27.21 -1.38 15.77
C LYS A 50 28.10 -0.99 16.93
N HIS A 51 27.63 -1.20 18.15
CA HIS A 51 28.38 -1.04 19.38
C HIS A 51 29.24 -2.27 19.67
N VAL A 52 30.29 -2.10 20.49
CA VAL A 52 31.18 -3.20 20.92
C VAL A 52 30.47 -4.31 21.71
N ASN A 53 29.33 -4.00 22.34
CA ASN A 53 28.49 -4.97 23.05
C ASN A 53 27.56 -5.76 22.10
N GLY A 54 27.61 -5.51 20.78
CA GLY A 54 26.75 -6.14 19.78
C GLY A 54 25.44 -5.43 19.51
N ASN A 55 25.07 -4.41 20.30
CA ASN A 55 23.86 -3.61 20.11
C ASN A 55 24.00 -2.63 18.93
N VAL A 56 22.89 -2.02 18.55
CA VAL A 56 22.78 -1.12 17.40
C VAL A 56 22.30 0.27 17.83
N THR A 57 22.89 1.31 17.26
CA THR A 57 22.29 2.65 17.17
C THR A 57 21.98 2.92 15.71
N PHE A 58 20.76 3.35 15.40
CA PHE A 58 20.38 3.68 14.03
C PHE A 58 19.62 4.99 13.95
N GLY A 59 19.68 5.62 12.79
CA GLY A 59 18.79 6.72 12.39
C GLY A 59 17.94 6.30 11.20
N LEU A 60 16.69 6.76 11.17
CA LEU A 60 15.80 6.72 10.01
C LEU A 60 15.56 8.15 9.55
N TYR A 61 15.58 8.37 8.23
CA TYR A 61 15.42 9.67 7.59
C TYR A 61 14.35 9.55 6.51
N LEU A 62 13.29 10.36 6.61
CA LEU A 62 12.36 10.57 5.50
C LEU A 62 12.86 11.77 4.69
N VAL A 63 13.37 11.50 3.50
CA VAL A 63 14.01 12.46 2.61
C VAL A 63 13.12 12.72 1.41
N ASP A 64 12.61 13.93 1.31
CA ASP A 64 11.92 14.46 0.15
C ASP A 64 12.97 15.05 -0.81
N LEU A 65 13.25 14.32 -1.88
CA LEU A 65 14.19 14.74 -2.92
C LEU A 65 13.57 15.71 -3.92
N LEU A 66 12.26 16.02 -3.83
CA LEU A 66 11.56 16.94 -4.72
C LEU A 66 11.59 18.38 -4.23
N CYS A 67 11.64 18.60 -2.91
CA CYS A 67 11.57 19.95 -2.35
C CYS A 67 12.15 20.06 -0.94
N LEU A 68 11.60 19.32 0.03
CA LEU A 68 11.76 19.67 1.45
C LEU A 68 13.03 19.10 2.12
N GLY A 69 13.75 18.19 1.46
CA GLY A 69 14.90 17.50 2.05
C GLY A 69 14.46 16.58 3.19
N VAL A 70 15.20 16.52 4.29
CA VAL A 70 14.84 15.67 5.44
C VAL A 70 13.58 16.22 6.13
N LYS A 71 12.41 15.65 5.82
CA LYS A 71 11.10 16.02 6.38
C LYS A 71 10.94 15.55 7.82
N ASP A 72 11.41 14.33 8.09
CA ASP A 72 11.34 13.73 9.41
C ASP A 72 12.54 12.82 9.68
N THR A 73 12.86 12.62 10.95
CA THR A 73 13.94 11.74 11.37
C THR A 73 13.74 11.23 12.79
N LEU A 74 14.07 9.96 13.00
CA LEU A 74 14.06 9.32 14.31
C LEU A 74 15.37 8.54 14.53
N PHE A 75 15.64 8.20 15.79
CA PHE A 75 16.77 7.36 16.14
C PHE A 75 16.42 6.40 17.27
N ALA A 76 17.10 5.25 17.29
CA ALA A 76 17.16 4.38 18.46
C ALA A 76 18.61 4.26 18.93
N PHE A 77 18.81 4.18 20.25
CA PHE A 77 20.14 4.18 20.85
C PHE A 77 20.45 2.89 21.58
N ASN A 78 21.52 2.19 21.16
CA ASN A 78 22.10 1.04 21.83
C ASN A 78 21.06 -0.06 22.13
N ILE A 79 20.18 -0.33 21.16
CA ILE A 79 19.15 -1.38 21.25
C ILE A 79 19.74 -2.75 20.90
N PRO A 80 19.23 -3.86 21.44
CA PRO A 80 19.63 -5.19 21.02
C PRO A 80 19.50 -5.38 19.51
N LEU A 81 20.42 -6.15 18.91
CA LEU A 81 20.41 -6.41 17.46
C LEU A 81 19.06 -6.98 16.98
N ARG A 82 18.46 -7.89 17.76
CA ARG A 82 17.15 -8.46 17.46
C ARG A 82 16.06 -7.40 17.37
N GLU A 83 16.05 -6.41 18.27
CA GLU A 83 15.07 -5.32 18.23
C GLU A 83 15.25 -4.43 16.99
N PHE A 84 16.49 -4.26 16.52
CA PHE A 84 16.77 -3.60 15.24
C PHE A 84 16.27 -4.43 14.05
N GLU A 85 16.48 -5.74 14.06
CA GLU A 85 15.99 -6.65 13.01
C GLU A 85 14.45 -6.66 12.98
N ASP A 86 13.80 -6.74 14.14
CA ASP A 86 12.34 -6.64 14.29
C ASP A 86 11.82 -5.26 13.83
N PHE A 87 12.59 -4.18 14.04
CA PHE A 87 12.27 -2.86 13.49
C PHE A 87 12.35 -2.82 11.96
N VAL A 88 13.38 -3.41 11.36
CA VAL A 88 13.52 -3.48 9.89
C VAL A 88 12.38 -4.29 9.28
N LEU A 89 12.06 -5.45 9.85
CA LEU A 89 10.93 -6.27 9.40
C LEU A 89 9.59 -5.52 9.50
N ARG A 90 9.39 -4.76 10.58
CA ARG A 90 8.21 -3.90 10.72
C ARG A 90 8.20 -2.74 9.74
N LEU A 91 9.35 -2.17 9.37
CA LEU A 91 9.40 -1.14 8.33
C LEU A 91 9.01 -1.71 6.97
N GLU A 92 9.49 -2.91 6.64
CA GLU A 92 9.12 -3.63 5.41
C GLU A 92 7.63 -4.03 5.41
N GLY A 93 7.04 -4.38 6.57
CA GLY A 93 5.64 -4.81 6.66
C GLY A 93 4.59 -3.73 6.98
N LYS A 94 4.95 -2.57 7.55
CA LYS A 94 3.98 -1.49 7.89
C LYS A 94 3.61 -0.59 6.72
N PHE A 95 4.45 -0.58 5.70
CA PHE A 95 4.16 0.07 4.44
C PHE A 95 4.02 -1.08 3.45
N GLU A 96 2.83 -1.67 3.35
CA GLU A 96 2.51 -2.90 2.57
C GLU A 96 2.90 -2.82 1.07
N GLU A 97 3.54 -1.74 0.64
CA GLU A 97 3.99 -1.45 -0.72
C GLU A 97 5.47 -0.99 -0.81
N LEU A 98 6.23 -0.90 0.30
CA LEU A 98 7.62 -0.44 0.33
C LEU A 98 8.58 -1.55 0.78
N GLU A 99 9.16 -2.27 -0.17
CA GLU A 99 10.30 -3.16 0.10
C GLU A 99 11.57 -2.33 0.35
N PHE A 100 12.46 -2.79 1.22
CA PHE A 100 13.72 -2.09 1.50
C PHE A 100 14.92 -2.84 0.92
N ASP A 101 15.67 -2.13 0.08
CA ASP A 101 16.94 -2.61 -0.44
C ASP A 101 18.08 -2.31 0.51
N LYS A 102 18.97 -3.29 0.67
CA LYS A 102 20.27 -3.07 1.32
C LYS A 102 21.18 -2.30 0.37
N ILE A 103 21.60 -1.12 0.79
CA ILE A 103 22.50 -0.24 0.03
C ILE A 103 23.84 -0.04 0.76
N ASP A 104 24.82 0.44 0.01
CA ASP A 104 26.10 0.86 0.57
C ASP A 104 25.97 2.18 1.33
N TYR A 105 26.86 2.37 2.30
CA TYR A 105 26.87 3.57 3.14
C TYR A 105 27.00 4.86 2.32
N ALA A 106 27.84 4.86 1.28
CA ALA A 106 28.04 6.02 0.43
C ALA A 106 26.71 6.47 -0.20
N LEU A 107 25.92 5.56 -0.77
CA LEU A 107 24.63 5.90 -1.36
C LEU A 107 23.65 6.43 -0.31
N ALA A 108 23.56 5.78 0.86
CA ALA A 108 22.68 6.22 1.94
C ALA A 108 23.02 7.63 2.44
N HIS A 109 24.32 7.93 2.57
CA HIS A 109 24.82 9.25 2.94
C HIS A 109 24.50 10.30 1.87
N ASN A 110 24.78 10.01 0.59
CA ASN A 110 24.50 10.93 -0.52
C ASN A 110 23.00 11.21 -0.70
N ILE A 111 22.10 10.22 -0.52
CA ILE A 111 20.65 10.48 -0.59
C ILE A 111 20.22 11.51 0.45
N VAL A 112 20.68 11.34 1.70
CA VAL A 112 20.31 12.26 2.79
C VAL A 112 20.89 13.65 2.54
N TYR A 113 22.16 13.77 2.19
CA TYR A 113 22.81 15.07 1.99
C TYR A 113 22.36 15.78 0.71
N ALA A 114 22.13 15.06 -0.39
CA ALA A 114 21.57 15.65 -1.60
C ALA A 114 20.20 16.30 -1.33
N GLY A 115 19.33 15.63 -0.57
CA GLY A 115 18.05 16.22 -0.14
C GLY A 115 18.23 17.44 0.77
N VAL A 116 19.17 17.39 1.73
CA VAL A 116 19.47 18.53 2.62
C VAL A 116 19.98 19.74 1.84
N ASP A 117 20.91 19.53 0.93
CA ASP A 117 21.54 20.60 0.16
C ASP A 117 20.56 21.22 -0.82
N PHE A 118 19.83 20.39 -1.58
CA PHE A 118 18.79 20.84 -2.49
C PHE A 118 17.74 21.70 -1.77
N ALA A 119 17.23 21.23 -0.63
CA ALA A 119 16.25 21.96 0.17
C ALA A 119 16.82 23.27 0.73
N THR A 120 18.09 23.26 1.16
CA THR A 120 18.76 24.43 1.71
C THR A 120 18.97 25.53 0.66
N GLU A 121 19.36 25.15 -0.56
CA GLU A 121 19.51 26.08 -1.69
C GLU A 121 18.21 26.81 -2.02
N ILE A 122 17.07 26.13 -1.89
CA ILE A 122 15.74 26.70 -2.15
C ILE A 122 15.06 27.24 -0.87
N GLY A 123 15.82 27.41 0.21
CA GLY A 123 15.40 28.13 1.40
C GLY A 123 14.62 27.35 2.45
N PHE A 124 14.58 26.02 2.37
CA PHE A 124 14.10 25.14 3.43
C PHE A 124 15.22 24.73 4.37
N LYS A 125 14.84 24.20 5.53
CA LYS A 125 15.78 23.63 6.51
C LYS A 125 15.32 22.22 6.82
N PRO A 126 16.25 21.27 7.01
CA PRO A 126 15.87 19.92 7.42
C PRO A 126 15.24 19.94 8.81
N HIS A 127 14.48 18.88 9.11
CA HIS A 127 13.78 18.70 10.39
C HIS A 127 14.68 19.07 11.59
N PRO A 128 14.20 19.80 12.61
CA PRO A 128 15.04 20.26 13.71
C PRO A 128 15.83 19.16 14.41
N ASP A 129 15.28 17.95 14.51
CA ASP A 129 15.94 16.83 15.17
C ASP A 129 17.07 16.21 14.35
N PHE A 130 17.07 16.44 13.03
CA PHE A 130 18.21 16.15 12.17
C PHE A 130 19.42 16.96 12.63
N ASN A 131 19.25 18.28 12.71
CA ASN A 131 20.32 19.19 13.12
C ASN A 131 20.75 19.00 14.58
N LYS A 132 19.79 18.72 15.47
CA LYS A 132 20.09 18.53 16.89
C LYS A 132 20.77 17.20 17.17
N THR A 133 20.47 16.13 16.45
CA THR A 133 20.86 14.78 16.88
C THR A 133 21.17 13.82 15.73
N THR A 134 20.24 13.53 14.82
CA THR A 134 20.39 12.34 13.97
C THR A 134 21.47 12.49 12.90
N ARG A 135 21.77 13.71 12.43
CA ARG A 135 22.89 13.95 11.49
C ARG A 135 24.24 13.43 11.96
N PHE A 136 24.46 13.33 13.28
CA PHE A 136 25.72 12.85 13.85
C PHE A 136 25.88 11.33 13.77
N ILE A 137 24.86 10.61 13.30
CA ILE A 137 24.95 9.19 12.90
C ILE A 137 25.58 9.07 11.51
N LEU A 138 25.47 10.09 10.66
CA LEU A 138 26.21 10.18 9.40
C LEU A 138 27.60 10.80 9.64
N GLU A 139 28.58 10.43 8.82
CA GLU A 139 29.80 11.20 8.66
C GLU A 139 29.47 12.62 8.16
N GLU A 140 30.44 13.52 8.28
CA GLU A 140 30.29 14.84 7.66
C GLU A 140 30.21 14.69 6.14
N ASP A 141 29.57 15.66 5.49
CA ASP A 141 29.56 15.73 4.04
C ASP A 141 30.89 16.33 3.58
N ASP A 142 31.89 15.46 3.46
CA ASP A 142 33.25 15.79 3.07
C ASP A 142 33.84 14.71 2.14
N GLU A 143 35.06 14.93 1.68
CA GLU A 143 35.74 14.06 0.71
C GLU A 143 36.04 12.63 1.24
N ASN A 144 35.73 12.32 2.51
CA ASN A 144 35.92 10.97 3.06
C ASN A 144 34.81 10.00 2.64
N VAL A 145 33.69 10.48 2.12
CA VAL A 145 32.63 9.66 1.53
C VAL A 145 32.63 9.84 0.02
N GLU A 146 32.56 8.72 -0.72
CA GLU A 146 32.46 8.77 -2.18
C GLU A 146 31.22 9.55 -2.60
N LEU A 147 31.40 10.56 -3.46
CA LEU A 147 30.31 11.36 -4.01
C LEU A 147 29.54 10.54 -5.05
N ILE A 148 28.25 10.35 -4.82
CA ILE A 148 27.32 9.69 -5.73
C ILE A 148 26.24 10.69 -6.09
N GLU A 149 26.09 10.98 -7.38
CA GLU A 149 25.09 11.93 -7.85
C GLU A 149 23.67 11.38 -7.62
N VAL A 150 22.90 12.07 -6.79
CA VAL A 150 21.48 11.79 -6.52
C VAL A 150 20.65 12.91 -7.14
N GLU A 151 19.79 12.55 -8.09
CA GLU A 151 18.94 13.53 -8.78
C GLU A 151 17.81 14.02 -7.87
N CYS A 152 17.82 15.32 -7.57
CA CYS A 152 16.79 16.04 -6.84
C CYS A 152 15.92 16.93 -7.76
N GLY A 153 14.71 17.20 -7.30
CA GLY A 153 13.68 17.96 -8.01
C GLY A 153 12.99 17.16 -9.12
N TYR A 154 11.92 17.73 -9.65
CA TYR A 154 11.28 17.27 -10.87
C TYR A 154 11.91 18.00 -12.06
N LYS A 155 12.68 17.29 -12.89
CA LYS A 155 13.46 17.88 -13.99
C LYS A 155 14.37 19.02 -13.50
N GLY A 156 14.95 18.86 -12.32
CA GLY A 156 15.83 19.83 -11.66
C GLY A 156 15.12 21.04 -11.03
N GLN A 157 13.78 21.07 -10.98
CA GLN A 157 13.00 22.13 -10.33
C GLN A 157 12.32 21.60 -9.06
N PRO A 158 12.13 22.42 -8.01
CA PRO A 158 11.34 22.02 -6.85
C PRO A 158 9.92 21.65 -7.25
N ALA A 159 9.37 20.61 -6.64
CA ALA A 159 8.01 20.16 -6.90
C ALA A 159 7.22 19.96 -5.60
N VAL A 160 5.95 20.37 -5.60
CA VAL A 160 5.05 20.27 -4.44
C VAL A 160 3.79 19.52 -4.88
N PHE A 161 3.41 18.48 -4.13
CA PHE A 161 2.18 17.72 -4.33
C PHE A 161 1.14 18.15 -3.28
N MET A 162 0.08 18.82 -3.74
CA MET A 162 -0.94 19.45 -2.91
C MET A 162 -2.25 18.67 -3.02
N GLY A 163 -2.67 18.01 -1.94
CA GLY A 163 -4.03 17.47 -1.75
C GLY A 163 -4.82 18.29 -0.73
N ASP A 164 -6.09 17.96 -0.53
CA ASP A 164 -6.97 18.70 0.38
C ASP A 164 -6.51 18.58 1.84
N GLU A 165 -5.97 17.42 2.23
CA GLU A 165 -5.45 17.18 3.59
C GLU A 165 -4.19 17.99 3.92
N ASN A 166 -3.30 18.20 2.95
CA ASN A 166 -2.02 18.88 3.16
C ASN A 166 -1.99 20.33 2.62
N ARG A 167 -3.12 20.82 2.09
CA ARG A 167 -3.24 22.11 1.39
C ARG A 167 -2.62 23.29 2.14
N LYS A 168 -2.87 23.38 3.44
CA LYS A 168 -2.37 24.47 4.28
C LYS A 168 -0.84 24.47 4.39
N GLU A 169 -0.23 23.30 4.49
CA GLU A 169 1.22 23.13 4.51
C GLU A 169 1.81 23.52 3.15
N CYS A 170 1.25 22.98 2.06
CA CYS A 170 1.69 23.27 0.70
C CYS A 170 1.63 24.76 0.35
N LEU A 171 0.63 25.51 0.82
CA LEU A 171 0.57 26.97 0.62
C LEU A 171 1.74 27.70 1.31
N SER A 172 2.19 27.23 2.48
CA SER A 172 3.36 27.79 3.14
C SER A 172 4.66 27.46 2.39
N ILE A 173 4.76 26.24 1.86
CA ILE A 173 5.89 25.79 1.03
C ILE A 173 5.97 26.65 -0.23
N ILE A 174 4.84 26.85 -0.92
CA ILE A 174 4.73 27.68 -2.11
C ILE A 174 5.13 29.14 -1.82
N ALA A 175 4.68 29.71 -0.71
CA ALA A 175 5.07 31.07 -0.32
C ALA A 175 6.58 31.20 -0.08
N GLN A 176 7.22 30.16 0.46
CA GLN A 176 8.66 30.10 0.62
C GLN A 176 9.37 29.99 -0.74
N LEU A 177 8.89 29.14 -1.65
CA LEU A 177 9.42 28.98 -3.01
C LEU A 177 9.27 30.27 -3.84
N ASP A 178 8.16 30.97 -3.70
CA ASP A 178 7.93 32.30 -4.29
C ASP A 178 9.03 33.29 -3.90
N HIS A 179 9.50 33.21 -2.65
CA HIS A 179 10.54 34.07 -2.12
C HIS A 179 11.95 33.61 -2.49
N SER A 180 12.24 32.30 -2.44
CA SER A 180 13.60 31.77 -2.62
C SER A 180 13.99 31.58 -4.09
N VAL A 181 13.12 30.95 -4.89
CA VAL A 181 13.40 30.61 -6.29
C VAL A 181 12.55 31.41 -7.28
N GLY A 182 11.44 32.00 -6.83
CA GLY A 182 10.56 32.84 -7.64
C GLY A 182 9.47 32.06 -8.38
N LYS A 183 8.35 32.74 -8.65
CA LYS A 183 7.20 32.20 -9.38
C LYS A 183 7.60 31.65 -10.74
N GLY A 184 7.17 30.42 -11.02
CA GLY A 184 7.43 29.73 -12.29
C GLY A 184 8.70 28.88 -12.32
N ASN A 185 9.52 28.93 -11.26
CA ASN A 185 10.73 28.11 -11.12
C ASN A 185 10.53 26.85 -10.25
N TYR A 186 9.28 26.50 -9.96
CA TYR A 186 8.87 25.28 -9.26
C TYR A 186 7.56 24.74 -9.86
N LYS A 187 7.25 23.47 -9.60
CA LYS A 187 6.01 22.81 -10.02
C LYS A 187 5.09 22.58 -8.83
N VAL A 188 3.78 22.74 -9.07
CA VAL A 188 2.73 22.36 -8.12
C VAL A 188 1.84 21.37 -8.83
N PHE A 189 1.75 20.17 -8.28
CA PHE A 189 0.84 19.13 -8.68
C PHE A 189 -0.33 19.14 -7.70
N ASP A 190 -1.54 19.34 -8.19
CA ASP A 190 -2.75 19.28 -7.35
C ASP A 190 -3.22 17.82 -7.36
N LEU A 191 -2.99 17.10 -6.26
CA LEU A 191 -3.43 15.73 -6.05
C LEU A 191 -4.95 15.63 -6.15
N ASN A 192 -5.68 16.67 -5.73
CA ASN A 192 -7.12 16.69 -5.92
C ASN A 192 -7.51 16.96 -7.37
N LYS A 193 -6.61 17.36 -8.28
CA LYS A 193 -6.91 17.37 -9.73
C LYS A 193 -6.48 16.08 -10.41
N LEU A 194 -5.68 15.27 -9.72
CA LEU A 194 -5.41 13.89 -10.10
C LEU A 194 -6.59 12.99 -9.69
N ASP A 195 -7.28 13.31 -8.59
CA ASP A 195 -8.55 12.68 -8.18
C ASP A 195 -9.82 13.39 -8.74
N LYS A 196 -9.82 14.72 -8.95
CA LYS A 196 -10.92 15.46 -9.64
C LYS A 196 -10.77 15.48 -11.16
N TYR A 197 -10.46 14.34 -11.73
CA TYR A 197 -11.10 13.98 -13.00
C TYR A 197 -12.41 13.21 -12.76
N GLU A 198 -12.97 13.27 -11.54
CA GLU A 198 -14.41 13.14 -11.30
C GLU A 198 -15.18 14.16 -12.17
N ALA A 199 -15.74 13.65 -13.27
CA ALA A 199 -16.91 14.11 -14.05
C ALA A 199 -16.95 15.54 -14.63
N ASP A 200 -16.32 16.55 -14.04
CA ASP A 200 -16.59 17.97 -14.34
C ASP A 200 -15.53 18.66 -15.25
N GLU A 201 -14.42 17.99 -15.58
CA GLU A 201 -13.41 18.49 -16.55
C GLU A 201 -13.17 17.52 -17.73
N LEU A 202 -14.10 16.59 -18.01
CA LEU A 202 -14.18 16.03 -19.36
C LEU A 202 -14.67 17.16 -20.30
N PRO A 203 -14.01 17.42 -21.44
CA PRO A 203 -14.55 18.34 -22.42
C PRO A 203 -16.00 17.91 -22.73
N ASP A 204 -16.94 18.85 -22.75
CA ASP A 204 -18.37 18.59 -23.02
C ASP A 204 -18.60 17.73 -24.28
N GLU A 205 -17.62 17.69 -25.21
CA GLU A 205 -17.54 16.72 -26.29
C GLU A 205 -16.15 16.06 -26.34
N TYR A 206 -16.08 14.77 -26.01
CA TYR A 206 -14.97 13.92 -26.38
C TYR A 206 -14.99 13.68 -27.90
N THR A 207 -14.19 14.47 -28.64
CA THR A 207 -14.29 14.53 -30.10
C THR A 207 -13.71 13.28 -30.78
N PRO A 208 -14.13 12.96 -32.03
CA PRO A 208 -13.52 11.89 -32.81
C PRO A 208 -11.99 12.05 -32.99
N GLU A 209 -11.51 13.29 -33.08
CA GLU A 209 -10.08 13.60 -33.16
C GLU A 209 -9.35 13.24 -31.87
N GLN A 210 -9.93 13.58 -30.71
CA GLN A 210 -9.39 13.23 -29.40
C GLN A 210 -9.36 11.71 -29.19
N PHE A 211 -10.42 11.00 -29.61
CA PHE A 211 -10.46 9.54 -29.55
C PHE A 211 -9.33 8.88 -30.35
N GLU A 212 -9.04 9.37 -31.57
CA GLU A 212 -7.94 8.83 -32.37
C GLU A 212 -6.55 9.18 -31.81
N GLU A 213 -6.40 10.34 -31.16
CA GLU A 213 -5.18 10.70 -30.42
C GLU A 213 -4.96 9.80 -29.20
N ASP A 214 -5.97 9.65 -28.36
CA ASP A 214 -5.94 8.80 -27.16
C ASP A 214 -5.67 7.34 -27.55
N LYS A 215 -6.32 6.83 -28.61
CA LYS A 215 -6.05 5.49 -29.15
C LYS A 215 -4.61 5.31 -29.61
N LYS A 216 -3.99 6.34 -30.19
CA LYS A 216 -2.57 6.30 -30.59
C LYS A 216 -1.66 6.30 -29.37
N THR A 217 -1.97 7.13 -28.38
CA THR A 217 -1.24 7.21 -27.10
C THR A 217 -1.31 5.89 -26.35
N PHE A 218 -2.51 5.31 -26.21
CA PHE A 218 -2.75 4.01 -25.61
C PHE A 218 -1.94 2.91 -26.30
N LYS A 219 -2.04 2.79 -27.63
CA LYS A 219 -1.30 1.76 -28.40
C LYS A 219 0.22 1.88 -28.21
N LYS A 220 0.75 3.10 -28.12
CA LYS A 220 2.18 3.34 -27.89
C LYS A 220 2.57 2.96 -26.46
N GLY A 221 1.77 3.34 -25.46
CA GLY A 221 1.95 3.01 -24.06
C GLY A 221 1.91 1.50 -23.83
N PHE A 222 0.84 0.85 -24.30
CA PHE A 222 0.60 -0.58 -24.14
C PHE A 222 1.73 -1.45 -24.73
N LYS A 223 2.23 -1.10 -25.93
CA LYS A 223 3.35 -1.82 -26.56
C LYS A 223 4.65 -1.74 -25.74
N ASN A 224 4.83 -0.67 -24.96
CA ASN A 224 6.02 -0.41 -24.17
C ASN A 224 5.73 -0.46 -22.67
N PHE A 225 4.63 -1.07 -22.23
CA PHE A 225 4.12 -1.01 -20.85
C PHE A 225 5.21 -1.27 -19.79
N LYS A 226 6.04 -2.30 -20.02
CA LYS A 226 7.16 -2.68 -19.12
C LYS A 226 8.32 -1.67 -19.03
N LYS A 227 8.28 -0.59 -19.80
CA LYS A 227 9.34 0.42 -19.93
C LYS A 227 8.83 1.84 -19.71
N LEU A 228 7.56 2.00 -19.33
CA LEU A 228 7.00 3.31 -19.03
C LEU A 228 7.59 3.80 -17.70
N ASN A 229 7.93 5.08 -17.64
CA ASN A 229 8.16 5.76 -16.36
C ASN A 229 6.81 6.12 -15.69
N SER A 230 6.86 6.66 -14.47
CA SER A 230 5.64 7.01 -13.71
C SER A 230 4.71 7.96 -14.47
N ASP A 231 5.23 9.07 -15.02
CA ASP A 231 4.42 10.05 -15.77
C ASP A 231 3.77 9.40 -17.01
N GLU A 232 4.52 8.54 -17.71
CA GLU A 232 4.01 7.81 -18.88
C GLU A 232 2.97 6.75 -18.53
N LEU A 233 3.10 6.12 -17.35
CA LEU A 233 2.13 5.17 -16.82
C LEU A 233 0.84 5.88 -16.39
N THR A 234 0.95 7.00 -15.67
CA THR A 234 -0.20 7.84 -15.27
C THR A 234 -0.96 8.33 -16.51
N ASN A 235 -0.27 8.92 -17.48
CA ASN A 235 -0.93 9.34 -18.73
C ASN A 235 -1.53 8.16 -19.50
N MET A 236 -0.94 6.96 -19.42
CA MET A 236 -1.54 5.76 -20.02
C MET A 236 -2.82 5.33 -19.29
N ILE A 237 -2.87 5.43 -17.95
CA ILE A 237 -4.06 5.16 -17.15
C ILE A 237 -5.18 6.12 -17.52
N GLU A 238 -4.92 7.43 -17.50
CA GLU A 238 -5.90 8.47 -17.84
C GLU A 238 -6.48 8.29 -19.25
N VAL A 239 -5.61 8.01 -20.22
CA VAL A 239 -6.02 7.71 -21.60
C VAL A 239 -6.88 6.44 -21.66
N SER A 240 -6.57 5.44 -20.83
CA SER A 240 -7.33 4.19 -20.78
C SER A 240 -8.74 4.43 -20.25
N GLU A 241 -8.89 5.24 -19.19
CA GLU A 241 -10.19 5.62 -18.62
C GLU A 241 -11.04 6.37 -19.64
N ARG A 242 -10.51 7.41 -20.30
CA ARG A 242 -11.27 8.16 -21.33
C ARG A 242 -11.71 7.27 -22.49
N LEU A 243 -10.82 6.41 -22.97
CA LEU A 243 -11.16 5.44 -24.02
C LEU A 243 -12.20 4.44 -23.54
N PHE A 244 -12.11 4.02 -22.28
CA PHE A 244 -13.04 3.07 -21.68
C PHE A 244 -14.47 3.61 -21.63
N TYR A 245 -14.69 4.78 -21.02
CA TYR A 245 -16.03 5.39 -20.96
C TYR A 245 -16.59 5.70 -22.36
N HIS A 246 -15.75 6.10 -23.32
CA HIS A 246 -16.22 6.33 -24.69
C HIS A 246 -16.55 5.03 -25.47
N LEU A 247 -16.05 3.88 -25.02
CA LEU A 247 -16.34 2.58 -25.63
C LEU A 247 -17.53 1.87 -24.98
N ILE A 248 -18.05 2.40 -23.86
CA ILE A 248 -19.22 1.86 -23.16
C ILE A 248 -20.51 2.42 -23.80
N ASP A 249 -21.57 1.60 -23.76
CA ASP A 249 -22.92 2.01 -24.09
C ASP A 249 -23.60 2.56 -22.84
N ASP A 250 -23.76 3.89 -22.74
CA ASP A 250 -24.35 4.58 -21.59
C ASP A 250 -25.68 3.97 -21.13
N SER A 251 -26.50 3.51 -22.07
CA SER A 251 -27.81 2.92 -21.76
C SER A 251 -27.72 1.58 -21.03
N LYS A 252 -26.64 0.84 -21.26
CA LYS A 252 -26.35 -0.41 -20.55
C LYS A 252 -25.61 -0.15 -19.24
N PHE A 253 -24.78 0.88 -19.20
CA PHE A 253 -24.04 1.26 -18.00
C PHE A 253 -25.00 1.50 -16.82
N ASP A 254 -26.02 2.35 -17.00
CA ASP A 254 -26.98 2.66 -15.94
C ASP A 254 -27.75 1.41 -15.46
N GLU A 255 -28.10 0.51 -16.39
CA GLU A 255 -28.78 -0.74 -16.06
C GLU A 255 -27.88 -1.66 -15.19
N GLU A 256 -26.62 -1.82 -15.59
CA GLU A 256 -25.65 -2.64 -14.86
C GLU A 256 -25.26 -2.03 -13.51
N TYR A 257 -25.12 -0.70 -13.43
CA TYR A 257 -24.84 0.00 -12.17
C TYR A 257 -25.95 -0.24 -11.16
N ASN A 258 -27.22 -0.07 -11.57
CA ASN A 258 -28.36 -0.31 -10.67
C ASN A 258 -28.43 -1.77 -10.21
N LYS A 259 -28.12 -2.75 -11.08
CA LYS A 259 -28.04 -4.17 -10.70
C LYS A 259 -26.97 -4.42 -9.64
N ILE A 260 -25.79 -3.81 -9.81
CA ILE A 260 -24.67 -3.94 -8.85
C ILE A 260 -25.05 -3.29 -7.52
N ALA A 261 -25.63 -2.09 -7.56
CA ALA A 261 -26.07 -1.39 -6.36
C ALA A 261 -27.13 -2.19 -5.57
N GLU A 262 -28.13 -2.76 -6.24
CA GLU A 262 -29.13 -3.63 -5.61
C GLU A 262 -28.49 -4.91 -5.03
N LYS A 263 -27.56 -5.53 -5.76
CA LYS A 263 -26.86 -6.75 -5.34
C LYS A 263 -25.98 -6.53 -4.11
N LEU A 264 -25.35 -5.36 -4.02
CA LEU A 264 -24.42 -4.99 -2.95
C LEU A 264 -25.07 -4.15 -1.85
N ASP A 265 -26.41 -3.97 -1.88
CA ASP A 265 -27.19 -3.27 -0.85
C ASP A 265 -27.30 -4.11 0.44
N ILE A 266 -26.21 -4.18 1.19
CA ILE A 266 -26.14 -4.87 2.47
C ILE A 266 -25.45 -3.98 3.52
N THR A 267 -25.89 -4.06 4.78
CA THR A 267 -25.25 -3.30 5.86
C THR A 267 -23.87 -3.88 6.19
N VAL A 268 -22.81 -3.10 6.03
CA VAL A 268 -21.45 -3.51 6.38
C VAL A 268 -21.10 -3.05 7.80
N LEU A 269 -20.65 -4.00 8.64
CA LEU A 269 -20.25 -3.77 10.02
C LEU A 269 -18.73 -3.68 10.12
N TYR A 270 -18.24 -2.55 10.63
CA TYR A 270 -16.79 -2.29 10.81
C TYR A 270 -16.34 -2.43 12.26
N ASN A 271 -17.20 -2.01 13.19
CA ASN A 271 -16.87 -1.88 14.60
C ASN A 271 -17.55 -2.95 15.46
N GLU A 272 -18.12 -3.98 14.85
CA GLU A 272 -18.82 -5.07 15.52
C GLU A 272 -18.70 -6.37 14.72
N ILE A 273 -18.53 -7.49 15.44
CA ILE A 273 -18.54 -8.83 14.86
C ILE A 273 -19.97 -9.41 14.97
N PRO A 274 -20.68 -9.65 13.85
CA PRO A 274 -21.99 -10.30 13.88
C PRO A 274 -21.88 -11.77 14.34
N ASP A 275 -22.95 -12.30 14.93
CA ASP A 275 -22.99 -13.70 15.44
C ASP A 275 -22.64 -14.71 14.35
N GLU A 276 -23.16 -14.47 13.14
CA GLU A 276 -23.01 -15.33 11.97
C GLU A 276 -21.56 -15.41 11.49
N PHE A 277 -20.77 -14.34 11.66
CA PHE A 277 -19.35 -14.34 11.30
C PHE A 277 -18.57 -15.38 12.10
N LEU A 278 -18.96 -15.67 13.34
CA LEU A 278 -18.29 -16.68 14.18
C LEU A 278 -18.35 -18.08 13.55
N GLY A 279 -19.35 -18.34 12.70
CA GLY A 279 -19.51 -19.61 11.98
C GLY A 279 -20.04 -20.77 12.82
N VAL A 280 -20.38 -20.51 14.08
CA VAL A 280 -21.01 -21.44 15.02
C VAL A 280 -22.01 -20.68 15.91
N PRO A 281 -23.09 -21.31 16.40
CA PRO A 281 -24.08 -20.62 17.23
C PRO A 281 -23.45 -20.04 18.51
N THR A 282 -23.70 -18.77 18.81
CA THR A 282 -23.11 -18.04 19.95
C THR A 282 -23.35 -18.72 21.29
N ASN A 283 -24.49 -19.36 21.48
CA ASN A 283 -24.82 -20.12 22.69
C ASN A 283 -23.94 -21.37 22.91
N THR A 284 -23.14 -21.78 21.92
CA THR A 284 -22.17 -22.89 22.05
C THR A 284 -20.77 -22.40 22.42
N ILE A 285 -20.54 -21.09 22.41
CA ILE A 285 -19.23 -20.47 22.67
C ILE A 285 -19.20 -20.02 24.14
N THR A 286 -18.21 -20.50 24.88
CA THR A 286 -17.91 -19.94 26.21
C THR A 286 -17.34 -18.54 26.02
N ASP A 287 -17.85 -17.55 26.76
CA ASP A 287 -17.41 -16.14 26.67
C ASP A 287 -17.47 -15.53 25.25
N ALA A 288 -18.59 -15.74 24.54
CA ALA A 288 -18.78 -15.26 23.16
C ALA A 288 -18.48 -13.76 22.96
N ASP A 289 -18.84 -12.91 23.92
CA ASP A 289 -18.54 -11.47 23.89
C ASP A 289 -17.03 -11.21 23.87
N TRP A 290 -16.27 -11.95 24.69
CA TRP A 290 -14.81 -11.85 24.71
C TRP A 290 -14.21 -12.28 23.38
N VAL A 291 -14.72 -13.36 22.77
CA VAL A 291 -14.27 -13.82 21.45
C VAL A 291 -14.48 -12.73 20.39
N LYS A 292 -15.68 -12.14 20.35
CA LYS A 292 -16.01 -11.07 19.40
C LYS A 292 -15.13 -9.83 19.57
N THR A 293 -14.99 -9.33 20.80
CA THR A 293 -14.14 -8.17 21.08
C THR A 293 -12.67 -8.46 20.74
N THR A 294 -12.18 -9.66 21.07
CA THR A 294 -10.79 -10.05 20.80
C THR A 294 -10.52 -10.22 19.30
N LEU A 295 -11.46 -10.79 18.54
CA LEU A 295 -11.39 -10.86 17.08
C LEU A 295 -11.37 -9.46 16.47
N LEU A 296 -12.30 -8.59 16.87
CA LEU A 296 -12.37 -7.21 16.39
C LEU A 296 -11.07 -6.46 16.69
N ASP A 297 -10.55 -6.57 17.91
CA ASP A 297 -9.28 -5.95 18.30
C ASP A 297 -8.11 -6.50 17.48
N ALA A 298 -8.09 -7.81 17.20
CA ALA A 298 -7.04 -8.41 16.37
C ALA A 298 -7.10 -7.89 14.92
N PHE A 299 -8.29 -7.84 14.32
CA PHE A 299 -8.48 -7.30 12.97
C PHE A 299 -8.20 -5.80 12.89
N ASN A 300 -8.52 -5.01 13.91
CA ASN A 300 -8.26 -3.57 13.91
C ASN A 300 -6.81 -3.20 14.25
N ASN A 301 -6.05 -4.12 14.86
CA ASN A 301 -4.66 -3.91 15.27
C ASN A 301 -3.71 -4.90 14.58
N TYR A 302 -4.06 -5.40 13.39
CA TYR A 302 -3.25 -6.39 12.68
C TYR A 302 -1.82 -5.89 12.37
N THR A 303 -1.63 -4.57 12.25
CA THR A 303 -0.33 -3.91 12.06
C THR A 303 0.53 -3.82 13.34
N ASP A 304 -0.04 -4.14 14.52
CA ASP A 304 0.67 -4.29 15.80
C ASP A 304 0.96 -5.77 16.06
N ASP A 305 2.07 -6.23 15.49
CA ASP A 305 2.47 -7.64 15.47
C ASP A 305 2.53 -8.30 16.87
N GLU A 306 3.00 -7.62 17.92
CA GLU A 306 3.05 -8.20 19.27
C GLU A 306 1.66 -8.35 19.89
N LYS A 307 0.83 -7.30 19.79
CA LYS A 307 -0.53 -7.30 20.34
C LYS A 307 -1.39 -8.30 19.57
N CYS A 308 -1.36 -8.27 18.25
CA CYS A 308 -2.14 -9.15 17.41
C CYS A 308 -1.73 -10.62 17.60
N LYS A 309 -0.43 -10.94 17.59
CA LYS A 309 0.05 -12.31 17.89
C LYS A 309 -0.43 -12.80 19.25
N LYS A 310 -0.46 -11.93 20.28
CA LYS A 310 -0.97 -12.30 21.59
C LYS A 310 -2.47 -12.61 21.55
N LEU A 311 -3.28 -11.72 20.96
CA LEU A 311 -4.74 -11.89 20.86
C LEU A 311 -5.08 -13.16 20.06
N TYR A 312 -4.42 -13.36 18.91
CA TYR A 312 -4.51 -14.57 18.10
C TYR A 312 -4.11 -15.82 18.89
N THR A 313 -2.99 -15.81 19.62
CA THR A 313 -2.53 -16.96 20.42
C THR A 313 -3.54 -17.31 21.51
N ASP A 314 -4.13 -16.32 22.17
CA ASP A 314 -5.16 -16.54 23.18
C ASP A 314 -6.44 -17.11 22.55
N LEU A 315 -6.90 -16.56 21.42
CA LEU A 315 -8.05 -17.08 20.67
C LEU A 315 -7.83 -18.53 20.23
N MET A 316 -6.70 -18.84 19.62
CA MET A 316 -6.38 -20.20 19.16
C MET A 316 -6.23 -21.20 20.30
N ARG A 317 -5.74 -20.76 21.46
CA ARG A 317 -5.59 -21.62 22.65
C ARG A 317 -6.95 -21.96 23.28
N ILE A 318 -7.87 -21.00 23.33
CA ILE A 318 -9.14 -21.12 24.05
C ILE A 318 -10.26 -21.62 23.12
N HIS A 319 -10.32 -21.13 21.88
CA HIS A 319 -11.37 -21.42 20.90
C HIS A 319 -10.83 -21.77 19.50
N PRO A 320 -10.04 -22.85 19.36
CA PRO A 320 -9.52 -23.28 18.06
C PRO A 320 -10.61 -23.78 17.09
N ASP A 321 -11.82 -24.04 17.59
CA ASP A 321 -12.94 -24.64 16.85
C ASP A 321 -13.96 -23.60 16.37
N ILE A 322 -13.66 -22.31 16.48
CA ILE A 322 -14.48 -21.22 15.92
C ILE A 322 -13.93 -20.88 14.52
N PRO A 323 -14.74 -21.01 13.44
CA PRO A 323 -14.33 -20.65 12.08
C PRO A 323 -13.71 -19.26 11.94
N ALA A 324 -14.29 -18.23 12.57
CA ALA A 324 -13.74 -16.86 12.55
C ALA A 324 -12.30 -16.74 13.06
N VAL A 325 -11.87 -17.61 13.99
CA VAL A 325 -10.46 -17.64 14.44
C VAL A 325 -9.56 -18.19 13.33
N GLY A 326 -10.05 -19.12 12.52
CA GLY A 326 -9.33 -19.58 11.32
C GLY A 326 -9.27 -18.53 10.22
N VAL A 327 -10.29 -17.68 10.08
CA VAL A 327 -10.26 -16.52 9.19
C VAL A 327 -9.16 -15.55 9.64
N LEU A 328 -9.06 -15.27 10.94
CA LEU A 328 -7.97 -14.46 11.48
C LEU A 328 -6.59 -15.10 11.23
N ASP A 329 -6.45 -16.42 11.39
CA ASP A 329 -5.19 -17.12 11.09
C ASP A 329 -4.75 -16.94 9.64
N LEU A 330 -5.68 -17.07 8.70
CA LEU A 330 -5.42 -16.84 7.28
C LEU A 330 -5.09 -15.38 7.00
N PHE A 331 -5.88 -14.46 7.57
CA PHE A 331 -5.67 -13.01 7.44
C PHE A 331 -4.27 -12.58 7.90
N LEU A 332 -3.75 -13.16 8.98
CA LEU A 332 -2.41 -12.88 9.50
C LEU A 332 -1.29 -13.66 8.79
N SER A 333 -1.63 -14.56 7.87
CA SER A 333 -0.70 -15.48 7.19
C SER A 333 -0.51 -15.16 5.72
N THR A 334 -0.93 -13.99 5.24
CA THR A 334 -0.83 -13.58 3.82
C THR A 334 0.59 -13.66 3.26
N GLU A 335 1.59 -13.40 4.11
CA GLU A 335 3.04 -13.47 3.84
C GLU A 335 3.60 -14.89 3.65
N LEU A 336 2.82 -15.94 3.93
CA LEU A 336 3.26 -17.31 3.71
C LEU A 336 3.52 -17.57 2.22
N GLU A 337 4.57 -18.36 1.95
CA GLU A 337 4.79 -18.97 0.63
C GLU A 337 3.51 -19.65 0.14
N ASN A 338 3.22 -19.56 -1.17
CA ASN A 338 1.98 -20.03 -1.79
C ASN A 338 1.56 -21.43 -1.31
N ASP A 339 2.47 -22.40 -1.39
CA ASP A 339 2.21 -23.78 -0.98
C ASP A 339 1.83 -23.91 0.51
N ALA A 340 2.39 -23.05 1.37
CA ALA A 340 2.11 -23.07 2.80
C ALA A 340 0.76 -22.42 3.12
N TYR A 341 0.45 -21.29 2.48
CA TYR A 341 -0.86 -20.63 2.60
C TYR A 341 -1.99 -21.54 2.13
N ILE A 342 -1.86 -22.15 0.94
CA ILE A 342 -2.87 -23.05 0.39
C ILE A 342 -3.09 -24.27 1.30
N LYS A 343 -2.01 -24.86 1.85
CA LYS A 343 -2.14 -25.95 2.83
C LYS A 343 -2.90 -25.51 4.09
N LEU A 344 -2.66 -24.29 4.56
CA LEU A 344 -3.37 -23.75 5.72
C LEU A 344 -4.86 -23.53 5.42
N LEU A 345 -5.18 -22.96 4.26
CA LEU A 345 -6.55 -22.76 3.82
C LEU A 345 -7.31 -24.07 3.65
N GLU A 346 -6.72 -25.06 2.97
CA GLU A 346 -7.35 -26.37 2.78
C GLU A 346 -7.53 -27.12 4.10
N LYS A 347 -6.63 -26.93 5.08
CA LYS A 347 -6.82 -27.42 6.46
C LYS A 347 -8.08 -26.81 7.09
N TYR A 348 -8.32 -25.51 6.93
CA TYR A 348 -9.52 -24.85 7.47
C TYR A 348 -10.79 -25.24 6.72
N ARG A 349 -10.76 -25.32 5.39
CA ARG A 349 -11.88 -25.83 4.58
C ARG A 349 -12.28 -27.24 4.96
N ALA A 350 -11.30 -28.13 5.17
CA ALA A 350 -11.55 -29.49 5.62
C ALA A 350 -12.12 -29.55 7.05
N LYS A 351 -11.67 -28.66 7.94
CA LYS A 351 -12.16 -28.57 9.32
C LYS A 351 -13.57 -27.98 9.41
N PHE A 352 -13.90 -27.01 8.56
CA PHE A 352 -15.14 -26.23 8.59
C PHE A 352 -15.85 -26.22 7.22
N PRO A 353 -16.32 -27.38 6.71
CA PRO A 353 -16.80 -27.51 5.34
C PRO A 353 -18.07 -26.72 5.02
N ASN A 354 -18.79 -26.27 6.05
CA ASN A 354 -20.03 -25.48 5.91
C ASN A 354 -19.80 -23.97 6.05
N TYR A 355 -18.59 -23.52 6.38
CA TYR A 355 -18.28 -22.10 6.56
C TYR A 355 -17.77 -21.50 5.25
N LYS A 356 -18.69 -20.87 4.50
CA LYS A 356 -18.51 -20.49 3.11
C LYS A 356 -17.46 -19.42 2.84
N LEU A 357 -17.09 -18.62 3.83
CA LEU A 357 -16.03 -17.62 3.64
C LEU A 357 -14.68 -18.26 3.25
N PHE A 358 -14.36 -19.46 3.74
CA PHE A 358 -13.13 -20.15 3.29
C PHE A 358 -13.17 -20.56 1.82
N ASP A 359 -14.36 -20.82 1.27
CA ASP A 359 -14.52 -21.06 -0.17
C ASP A 359 -14.24 -19.75 -0.94
N ILE A 360 -14.76 -18.61 -0.49
CA ILE A 360 -14.49 -17.29 -1.10
C ILE A 360 -12.99 -16.94 -1.02
N ILE A 361 -12.36 -17.10 0.16
CA ILE A 361 -10.92 -16.84 0.36
C ILE A 361 -10.06 -17.68 -0.60
N LYS A 362 -10.47 -18.91 -0.91
CA LYS A 362 -9.77 -19.74 -1.88
C LYS A 362 -9.71 -19.09 -3.24
N HIS A 363 -10.82 -18.52 -3.70
CA HIS A 363 -10.83 -17.85 -5.00
C HIS A 363 -9.89 -16.64 -5.04
N TYR A 364 -9.77 -15.88 -3.95
CA TYR A 364 -8.78 -14.80 -3.83
C TYR A 364 -7.33 -15.30 -3.99
N SER A 365 -6.99 -16.42 -3.34
CA SER A 365 -5.63 -16.99 -3.41
C SER A 365 -5.22 -17.44 -4.81
N VAL A 366 -6.19 -17.76 -5.67
CA VAL A 366 -5.95 -18.19 -7.06
C VAL A 366 -5.62 -16.98 -7.96
N VAL A 367 -6.29 -15.84 -7.76
CA VAL A 367 -6.13 -14.63 -8.58
C VAL A 367 -4.77 -13.98 -8.37
N SER A 368 -4.31 -13.90 -7.11
CA SER A 368 -3.02 -13.29 -6.75
C SER A 368 -1.81 -14.16 -7.11
N ARG A 369 -2.00 -15.45 -7.40
CA ARG A 369 -0.90 -16.45 -7.45
C ARG A 369 -0.82 -17.27 -8.75
N ASP A 370 -1.50 -16.84 -9.83
CA ASP A 370 -1.43 -17.42 -11.20
C ASP A 370 -1.81 -18.93 -11.27
N GLU A 371 -2.79 -19.35 -10.45
CA GLU A 371 -3.32 -20.72 -10.42
C GLU A 371 -4.63 -20.88 -11.25
N ALA A 372 -5.01 -22.13 -11.57
CA ALA A 372 -6.23 -22.41 -12.32
C ALA A 372 -7.48 -22.26 -11.44
N PHE A 373 -8.46 -21.49 -11.90
CA PHE A 373 -9.73 -21.26 -11.20
C PHE A 373 -10.64 -22.49 -11.21
N ASP A 374 -11.49 -22.60 -10.19
CA ASP A 374 -12.50 -23.66 -10.15
C ASP A 374 -13.56 -23.44 -11.25
N ALA A 375 -13.68 -24.41 -12.14
CA ALA A 375 -14.60 -24.35 -13.27
C ALA A 375 -16.08 -24.26 -12.85
N GLU A 376 -16.43 -24.65 -11.61
CA GLU A 376 -17.82 -24.61 -11.12
C GLU A 376 -18.36 -23.19 -10.89
N ILE A 377 -17.48 -22.20 -10.69
CA ILE A 377 -17.86 -20.81 -10.42
C ILE A 377 -17.62 -19.91 -11.64
N LEU A 378 -16.80 -20.35 -12.59
CA LEU A 378 -16.60 -19.66 -13.86
C LEU A 378 -17.90 -19.61 -14.67
N GLY A 379 -18.35 -18.40 -15.03
CA GLY A 379 -19.54 -18.18 -15.84
C GLY A 379 -20.87 -18.28 -15.08
N ARG A 380 -20.83 -18.34 -13.74
CA ARG A 380 -22.02 -18.23 -12.89
C ARG A 380 -22.17 -16.80 -12.37
N GLU A 381 -23.40 -16.30 -12.41
CA GLU A 381 -23.80 -15.11 -11.65
C GLU A 381 -23.92 -15.48 -10.16
N ILE A 382 -23.23 -14.73 -9.30
CA ILE A 382 -23.22 -14.96 -7.86
C ILE A 382 -24.03 -13.89 -7.13
N GLU A 383 -24.65 -14.29 -6.03
CA GLU A 383 -25.34 -13.42 -5.08
C GLU A 383 -24.69 -13.48 -3.71
N ILE A 384 -24.86 -12.44 -2.90
CA ILE A 384 -24.47 -12.47 -1.47
C ILE A 384 -25.14 -13.66 -0.77
N SER A 385 -26.40 -13.92 -1.09
CA SER A 385 -27.19 -15.01 -0.49
C SER A 385 -26.67 -16.41 -0.82
N ASP A 386 -25.91 -16.59 -1.90
CA ASP A 386 -25.27 -17.88 -2.23
C ASP A 386 -24.26 -18.31 -1.16
N PHE A 387 -23.64 -17.35 -0.48
CA PHE A 387 -22.59 -17.60 0.53
C PHE A 387 -23.06 -17.31 1.95
N PHE A 388 -23.89 -16.29 2.12
CA PHE A 388 -24.25 -15.73 3.43
C PHE A 388 -25.75 -15.90 3.77
N GLY A 389 -26.55 -16.48 2.88
CA GLY A 389 -28.00 -16.65 3.06
C GLY A 389 -28.75 -15.32 3.15
N GLU A 390 -29.85 -15.28 3.90
CA GLU A 390 -30.73 -14.11 4.05
C GLU A 390 -30.22 -13.08 5.08
N ARG A 391 -28.90 -12.97 5.24
CA ARG A 391 -28.30 -12.00 6.18
C ARG A 391 -28.50 -10.58 5.67
N THR A 392 -28.88 -9.68 6.57
CA THR A 392 -29.03 -8.24 6.27
C THR A 392 -27.77 -7.43 6.58
N SER A 393 -26.76 -8.07 7.19
CA SER A 393 -25.47 -7.43 7.49
C SER A 393 -24.31 -8.41 7.42
N LEU A 394 -23.14 -7.88 7.01
CA LEU A 394 -21.87 -8.60 6.90
C LEU A 394 -20.79 -7.87 7.68
N PHE A 395 -19.83 -8.62 8.20
CA PHE A 395 -18.58 -8.01 8.68
C PHE A 395 -17.75 -7.53 7.48
N TRP A 396 -16.99 -6.44 7.62
CA TRP A 396 -16.24 -5.85 6.51
C TRP A 396 -15.31 -6.84 5.79
N ILE A 397 -14.73 -7.83 6.50
CA ILE A 397 -13.91 -8.88 5.89
C ILE A 397 -14.71 -9.79 4.96
N GLU A 398 -15.95 -10.12 5.34
CA GLU A 398 -16.84 -10.93 4.48
C GLU A 398 -17.19 -10.17 3.20
N MET A 399 -17.51 -8.88 3.36
CA MET A 399 -17.83 -8.00 2.24
C MET A 399 -16.63 -7.85 1.31
N ASP A 400 -15.43 -7.58 1.85
CA ASP A 400 -14.20 -7.42 1.08
C ASP A 400 -13.86 -8.65 0.23
N HIS A 401 -13.94 -9.84 0.81
CA HIS A 401 -13.71 -11.08 0.07
C HIS A 401 -14.78 -11.33 -1.00
N PHE A 402 -16.05 -11.03 -0.69
CA PHE A 402 -17.15 -11.18 -1.65
C PHE A 402 -17.03 -10.21 -2.82
N THR A 403 -16.82 -8.91 -2.56
CA THR A 403 -16.68 -7.89 -3.61
C THR A 403 -15.46 -8.17 -4.47
N THR A 404 -14.37 -8.68 -3.88
CA THR A 404 -13.20 -9.10 -4.65
C THR A 404 -13.50 -10.28 -5.57
N LEU A 405 -14.19 -11.32 -5.09
CA LEU A 405 -14.63 -12.45 -5.92
C LEU A 405 -15.60 -12.00 -7.02
N TYR A 406 -16.60 -11.20 -6.66
CA TYR A 406 -17.58 -10.66 -7.58
C TYR A 406 -16.89 -9.86 -8.69
N SER A 407 -15.97 -8.97 -8.31
CA SER A 407 -15.17 -8.21 -9.25
C SER A 407 -14.44 -9.10 -10.21
N PHE A 408 -13.71 -10.10 -9.71
CA PHE A 408 -12.98 -11.03 -10.55
C PHE A 408 -13.89 -11.78 -11.55
N LEU A 409 -15.08 -12.20 -11.11
CA LEU A 409 -16.03 -12.89 -12.00
C LEU A 409 -16.63 -11.96 -13.05
N THR A 410 -17.02 -10.74 -12.68
CA THR A 410 -17.44 -9.69 -13.62
C THR A 410 -16.36 -9.41 -14.65
N LEU A 411 -15.10 -9.33 -14.21
CA LEU A 411 -13.93 -9.12 -15.06
C LEU A 411 -13.72 -10.26 -16.07
N LEU A 412 -14.00 -11.52 -15.69
CA LEU A 412 -13.91 -12.68 -16.58
C LEU A 412 -15.04 -12.72 -17.64
N GLN A 413 -16.20 -12.13 -17.35
CA GLN A 413 -17.35 -12.12 -18.26
C GLN A 413 -17.19 -11.09 -19.40
N ALA A 414 -16.24 -10.16 -19.28
CA ALA A 414 -15.82 -9.21 -20.32
C ALA A 414 -16.95 -8.31 -20.89
N ASP A 415 -18.07 -8.15 -20.18
CA ASP A 415 -19.08 -7.14 -20.55
C ASP A 415 -18.63 -5.75 -20.08
N PRO A 416 -18.47 -4.77 -20.97
CA PRO A 416 -17.81 -3.51 -20.63
C PRO A 416 -18.67 -2.59 -19.78
N ALA A 417 -19.97 -2.61 -20.01
CA ALA A 417 -20.93 -1.87 -19.21
C ALA A 417 -20.91 -2.37 -17.76
N GLN A 418 -20.92 -3.69 -17.57
CA GLN A 418 -20.83 -4.29 -16.23
C GLN A 418 -19.51 -4.00 -15.53
N ILE A 419 -18.37 -4.05 -16.25
CA ILE A 419 -17.05 -3.73 -15.68
C ILE A 419 -16.99 -2.25 -15.29
N GLY A 420 -17.52 -1.35 -16.12
CA GLY A 420 -17.48 0.08 -15.85
C GLY A 420 -18.39 0.46 -14.70
N ALA A 421 -19.61 -0.06 -14.70
CA ALA A 421 -20.55 0.10 -13.61
C ALA A 421 -19.98 -0.39 -12.27
N LEU A 422 -19.28 -1.54 -12.28
CA LEU A 422 -18.60 -2.04 -11.10
C LEU A 422 -17.45 -1.13 -10.67
N TYR A 423 -16.62 -0.66 -11.61
CA TYR A 423 -15.51 0.25 -11.29
C TYR A 423 -16.01 1.51 -10.59
N ASP A 424 -17.05 2.15 -11.14
CA ASP A 424 -17.64 3.36 -10.58
C ASP A 424 -18.27 3.06 -9.22
N PHE A 425 -19.08 2.00 -9.11
CA PHE A 425 -19.68 1.61 -7.84
C PHE A 425 -18.64 1.36 -6.74
N LEU A 426 -17.50 0.76 -7.06
CA LEU A 426 -16.42 0.49 -6.10
C LEU A 426 -15.58 1.73 -5.75
N ASN A 427 -15.63 2.77 -6.58
CA ASN A 427 -14.86 4.00 -6.41
C ASN A 427 -15.68 5.17 -5.85
N GLU A 428 -17.00 5.14 -5.99
CA GLU A 428 -17.85 6.09 -5.28
C GLU A 428 -17.73 5.92 -3.75
N ASP A 429 -17.93 7.03 -3.02
CA ASP A 429 -17.92 7.13 -1.54
C ASP A 429 -18.85 6.13 -0.81
N TYR A 430 -19.59 5.30 -1.54
CA TYR A 430 -20.44 4.24 -1.01
C TYR A 430 -19.67 3.02 -0.49
N ILE A 431 -18.38 2.87 -0.83
CA ILE A 431 -17.53 1.82 -0.25
C ILE A 431 -16.60 2.42 0.81
N PRO A 432 -16.86 2.18 2.11
CA PRO A 432 -16.07 2.77 3.18
C PRO A 432 -14.61 2.30 3.16
N GLU A 433 -13.70 3.21 3.55
CA GLU A 433 -12.26 2.99 3.70
C GLU A 433 -11.96 1.63 4.37
N GLY A 434 -11.31 0.71 3.64
CA GLY A 434 -10.91 -0.60 4.16
C GLY A 434 -11.31 -1.80 3.30
N VAL A 435 -12.18 -1.64 2.29
CA VAL A 435 -12.32 -2.64 1.21
C VAL A 435 -11.10 -2.54 0.30
N SER A 436 -10.44 -3.66 0.06
CA SER A 436 -9.05 -3.70 -0.39
C SER A 436 -8.85 -3.03 -1.74
N ILE A 437 -7.75 -2.27 -1.77
CA ILE A 437 -7.04 -1.73 -2.92
C ILE A 437 -6.83 -2.76 -4.05
N ALA A 438 -6.81 -4.08 -3.76
CA ALA A 438 -6.66 -5.15 -4.75
C ALA A 438 -7.84 -5.22 -5.74
N GLY A 439 -9.07 -4.92 -5.31
CA GLY A 439 -10.23 -4.79 -6.20
C GLY A 439 -10.04 -3.65 -7.21
N LYS A 440 -9.56 -2.50 -6.73
CA LYS A 440 -9.31 -1.28 -7.53
C LYS A 440 -8.15 -1.44 -8.53
N TYR A 441 -7.06 -2.11 -8.14
CA TYR A 441 -5.95 -2.38 -9.07
C TYR A 441 -6.28 -3.45 -10.11
N SER A 442 -7.08 -4.46 -9.73
CA SER A 442 -7.54 -5.46 -10.69
C SER A 442 -8.38 -4.80 -11.78
N SER A 443 -9.38 -3.99 -11.42
CA SER A 443 -10.24 -3.30 -12.38
C SER A 443 -9.47 -2.39 -13.34
N LEU A 444 -8.43 -1.68 -12.88
CA LEU A 444 -7.58 -0.85 -13.73
C LEU A 444 -6.80 -1.66 -14.79
N ILE A 445 -6.14 -2.76 -14.40
CA ILE A 445 -5.40 -3.62 -15.34
C ILE A 445 -6.35 -4.23 -16.40
N PHE A 446 -7.57 -4.57 -16.01
CA PHE A 446 -8.58 -5.09 -16.93
C PHE A 446 -9.20 -4.02 -17.83
N MET A 447 -9.37 -2.80 -17.35
CA MET A 447 -9.78 -1.66 -18.16
C MET A 447 -8.80 -1.46 -19.32
N MET A 448 -7.49 -1.48 -19.02
CA MET A 448 -6.43 -1.43 -20.03
C MET A 448 -6.50 -2.64 -21.00
N ASP A 449 -6.80 -3.85 -20.50
CA ASP A 449 -6.97 -5.02 -21.35
C ASP A 449 -8.19 -4.93 -22.30
N PHE A 450 -9.31 -4.40 -21.79
CA PHE A 450 -10.54 -4.15 -22.55
C PHE A 450 -10.30 -3.14 -23.66
N VAL A 451 -9.70 -1.99 -23.33
CA VAL A 451 -9.35 -0.94 -24.28
C VAL A 451 -8.44 -1.52 -25.37
N ASN A 452 -7.44 -2.33 -24.99
CA ASN A 452 -6.60 -3.02 -25.96
C ASN A 452 -7.37 -3.97 -26.88
N LYS A 453 -8.24 -4.84 -26.35
CA LYS A 453 -9.04 -5.79 -27.14
C LYS A 453 -9.93 -5.09 -28.18
N ASN A 454 -10.56 -3.98 -27.80
CA ASN A 454 -11.53 -3.27 -28.65
C ASN A 454 -10.86 -2.33 -29.67
N LEU A 455 -9.68 -1.80 -29.37
CA LEU A 455 -8.97 -0.87 -30.27
C LEU A 455 -8.03 -1.57 -31.27
N SER A 456 -7.67 -2.84 -31.06
CA SER A 456 -6.55 -3.48 -31.76
C SER A 456 -6.93 -4.57 -32.76
N ALA A 457 -8.18 -5.04 -32.85
CA ALA A 457 -8.54 -6.22 -33.66
C ALA A 457 -7.61 -7.45 -33.45
N THR A 458 -6.86 -7.49 -32.34
CA THR A 458 -5.90 -8.55 -32.01
C THR A 458 -6.36 -9.25 -30.73
N LYS A 459 -6.55 -10.57 -30.81
CA LYS A 459 -7.07 -11.44 -29.72
C LYS A 459 -6.13 -11.58 -28.51
N HIS A 460 -5.10 -10.77 -28.35
CA HIS A 460 -4.06 -10.98 -27.34
C HIS A 460 -4.04 -9.80 -26.36
N GLY A 461 -4.68 -10.03 -25.21
CA GLY A 461 -4.65 -9.14 -24.05
C GLY A 461 -3.37 -9.25 -23.21
N LEU A 462 -3.22 -8.36 -22.22
CA LEU A 462 -2.27 -8.46 -21.10
C LEU A 462 -2.40 -9.82 -20.39
N PHE A 463 -3.62 -10.37 -20.35
CA PHE A 463 -3.95 -11.70 -19.83
C PHE A 463 -3.91 -12.82 -20.89
N SER A 464 -3.24 -12.67 -22.03
CA SER A 464 -3.25 -13.68 -23.13
C SER A 464 -2.67 -15.07 -22.80
N LYS A 465 -2.30 -15.33 -21.54
CA LYS A 465 -2.10 -16.70 -21.03
C LYS A 465 -3.37 -17.37 -20.50
N HIS A 466 -4.47 -16.67 -20.22
CA HIS A 466 -5.70 -17.26 -19.67
C HIS A 466 -6.78 -17.59 -20.72
N SER A 467 -6.62 -17.18 -21.99
CA SER A 467 -7.60 -17.47 -23.04
C SER A 467 -7.59 -18.91 -23.57
N SER A 468 -6.66 -19.76 -23.11
CA SER A 468 -6.64 -21.17 -23.52
C SER A 468 -7.71 -22.02 -22.85
N PHE A 469 -8.43 -21.52 -21.84
CA PHE A 469 -9.45 -22.29 -21.13
C PHE A 469 -10.90 -22.01 -21.55
N ILE A 470 -11.19 -20.85 -22.15
CA ILE A 470 -12.57 -20.51 -22.59
C ILE A 470 -12.93 -21.20 -23.92
N ASN A 471 -11.96 -21.75 -24.67
CA ASN A 471 -12.22 -22.47 -25.94
C ASN A 471 -11.97 -23.98 -25.88
N SER A 472 -11.95 -24.59 -24.69
CA SER A 472 -11.91 -26.06 -24.61
C SER A 472 -12.76 -26.62 -23.46
N LYS A 473 -14.08 -26.48 -23.56
CA LYS A 473 -15.04 -27.60 -23.66
C LYS A 473 -16.47 -27.08 -23.73
#